data_AF-A0A1M7U3F5-F1
#
_entry.id   AF-A0A1M7U3F5-F1
#
_cell.length_a   1.000
_cell.length_b   1.000
_cell.length_c   1.000
_cell.angle_alpha   90.00
_cell.angle_beta   90.00
_cell.angle_gamma   90.00
#
_symmetry.space_group_name_H-M   'P 1'
#
loop_
_entity.id
_entity.type
_entity.pdbx_description
1 polymer ?
#
loop_
_entity_poly.entity_id
_entity_poly.type
_entity_poly.pdbx_seq_one_letter_code
_entity_poly.pdbx_strand_id
1 'polypeptide(L)'
;MKVKIVVEETLTYIDEIIIIQPETMSDEELEQIIKRVEKQCREASDVAYVLESRYGLKVVERTDNFPESPDRSEIEITDIEEVE
;
A
#
# COMPACT_ATOMS: atom_id res chain seq x y z
N MET A 1 17.94 38.11 -10.05
CA MET A 1 17.05 37.56 -9.03
C MET A 1 16.73 36.13 -9.42
N LYS A 2 17.27 35.15 -8.70
CA LYS A 2 16.88 33.75 -8.83
C LYS A 2 16.04 33.39 -7.60
N VAL A 3 15.09 32.49 -7.76
CA VAL A 3 14.21 32.05 -6.68
C VAL A 3 14.18 30.53 -6.69
N LYS A 4 14.34 29.91 -5.53
CA LYS A 4 14.17 28.48 -5.31
C LYS A 4 12.77 28.25 -4.77
N ILE A 5 12.08 27.26 -5.32
CA ILE A 5 10.76 26.81 -4.87
C ILE A 5 10.93 25.37 -4.39
N VAL A 6 10.49 25.10 -3.16
CA VAL A 6 10.43 23.74 -2.63
C VAL A 6 9.02 23.22 -2.83
N VAL A 7 8.92 22.08 -3.52
CA VAL A 7 7.66 21.42 -3.82
C VAL A 7 7.69 20.04 -3.18
N GLU A 8 6.68 19.73 -2.40
CA GLU A 8 6.42 18.40 -1.86
C GLU A 8 5.28 17.75 -2.66
N GLU A 9 5.45 16.48 -3.02
CA GLU A 9 4.40 15.69 -3.67
C GLU A 9 4.14 14.43 -2.83
N THR A 10 2.89 14.27 -2.41
CA THR A 10 2.42 13.08 -1.70
C THR A 10 1.66 12.19 -2.69
N LEU A 11 2.12 10.96 -2.86
CA LEU A 11 1.50 9.95 -3.70
C LEU A 11 0.83 8.88 -2.83
N THR A 12 -0.43 8.56 -3.13
CA THR A 12 -1.17 7.46 -2.50
C THR A 12 -1.40 6.36 -3.52
N TYR A 13 -1.10 5.13 -3.14
CA TYR A 13 -1.30 3.93 -3.95
C TYR A 13 -2.25 2.98 -3.23
N ILE A 14 -3.17 2.37 -3.97
CA ILE A 14 -4.14 1.41 -3.47
C ILE A 14 -3.96 0.12 -4.28
N ASP A 15 -3.68 -0.96 -3.56
CA ASP A 15 -3.70 -2.31 -4.10
C ASP A 15 -4.86 -3.09 -3.51
N GLU A 16 -5.68 -3.68 -4.39
CA GLU A 16 -6.77 -4.56 -4.02
C GLU A 16 -6.29 -6.01 -4.09
N ILE A 17 -6.58 -6.80 -3.05
CA ILE A 17 -6.24 -8.23 -3.00
C ILE A 17 -7.51 -9.01 -2.70
N ILE A 18 -7.90 -9.89 -3.60
CA ILE A 18 -9.05 -10.78 -3.45
C ILE A 18 -8.55 -12.15 -3.00
N ILE A 19 -9.06 -12.65 -1.86
CA ILE A 19 -8.72 -13.96 -1.31
C ILE A 19 -9.95 -14.88 -1.22
N ILE A 20 -9.70 -16.19 -1.18
CA ILE A 20 -10.72 -17.17 -0.78
C ILE A 20 -10.57 -17.44 0.71
N GLN A 21 -11.57 -17.03 1.49
CA GLN A 21 -11.73 -17.48 2.87
C GLN A 21 -12.27 -18.92 2.90
N PRO A 22 -11.58 -19.87 3.54
CA PRO A 22 -12.10 -21.23 3.69
C PRO A 22 -13.37 -21.26 4.56
N GLU A 23 -14.35 -22.10 4.24
CA GLU A 23 -15.59 -22.25 5.03
C GLU A 23 -15.33 -22.68 6.48
N THR A 24 -14.17 -23.32 6.74
CA THR A 24 -13.75 -23.75 8.07
C THR A 24 -13.11 -22.64 8.90
N MET A 25 -12.86 -21.47 8.32
CA MET A 25 -12.21 -20.33 8.96
C MET A 25 -13.26 -19.28 9.33
N SER A 26 -13.30 -18.89 10.61
CA SER A 26 -14.19 -17.81 11.04
C SER A 26 -13.67 -16.44 10.60
N ASP A 27 -14.58 -15.47 10.51
CA ASP A 27 -14.22 -14.08 10.20
C ASP A 27 -13.26 -13.50 11.25
N GLU A 28 -13.43 -13.89 12.52
CA GLU A 28 -12.56 -13.47 13.62
C GLU A 28 -11.14 -14.02 13.46
N GLU A 29 -10.99 -15.28 13.03
CA GLU A 29 -9.68 -15.87 12.74
C GLU A 29 -9.01 -15.16 11.56
N LEU A 30 -9.77 -14.86 10.51
CA LEU A 30 -9.27 -14.10 9.35
C LEU A 30 -8.80 -12.71 9.76
N GLU A 31 -9.59 -11.96 10.53
CA GLU A 31 -9.18 -10.63 11.02
C GLU A 31 -7.88 -10.66 11.81
N GLN A 32 -7.67 -11.69 12.65
CA GLN A 32 -6.43 -11.84 13.40
C GLN A 32 -5.24 -12.13 12.49
N ILE A 33 -5.44 -12.87 11.41
CA ILE A 33 -4.42 -13.08 10.38
C ILE A 33 -4.09 -11.75 9.70
N ILE A 34 -5.09 -11.01 9.22
CA ILE A 34 -4.88 -9.71 8.54
C ILE A 34 -4.11 -8.74 9.44
N LYS A 35 -4.49 -8.59 10.73
CA LYS A 35 -3.78 -7.74 11.70
C LYS A 35 -2.32 -8.16 11.94
N ARG A 36 -1.99 -9.44 11.78
CA ARG A 36 -0.60 -9.93 11.89
C ARG A 36 0.19 -9.65 10.62
N VAL A 37 -0.43 -9.82 9.45
CA VAL A 37 0.18 -9.54 8.15
C VAL A 37 0.50 -8.05 8.01
N GLU A 38 -0.42 -7.17 8.41
CA GLU A 38 -0.23 -5.70 8.43
C GLU A 38 1.03 -5.27 9.20
N LYS A 39 1.32 -5.93 10.33
CA LYS A 39 2.51 -5.63 11.15
C LYS A 39 3.81 -6.20 10.58
N GLN A 40 3.72 -7.15 9.67
CA GLN A 40 4.88 -7.87 9.12
C GLN A 40 5.31 -7.34 7.75
N CYS A 41 4.36 -6.82 6.97
CA CYS A 41 4.60 -6.38 5.60
C CYS A 41 4.93 -4.89 5.59
N ARG A 42 5.83 -4.49 4.68
CA ARG A 42 6.13 -3.07 4.41
C ARG A 42 5.51 -2.58 3.11
N GLU A 43 5.21 -3.52 2.23
CA GLU A 43 4.65 -3.27 0.89
C GLU A 43 3.43 -4.19 0.68
N ALA A 44 2.49 -3.78 -0.19
CA ALA A 44 1.30 -4.57 -0.49
C ALA A 44 1.63 -5.87 -1.24
N SER A 45 2.68 -5.88 -2.05
CA SER A 45 3.20 -7.06 -2.74
C SER A 45 3.57 -8.19 -1.76
N ASP A 46 4.10 -7.84 -0.58
CA ASP A 46 4.42 -8.78 0.50
C ASP A 46 3.15 -9.38 1.13
N VAL A 47 2.05 -8.61 1.19
CA VAL A 47 0.79 -9.04 1.82
C VAL A 47 0.26 -10.27 1.11
N ALA A 48 0.14 -10.23 -0.23
CA ALA A 48 -0.34 -11.37 -1.02
C ALA A 48 0.56 -12.60 -0.80
N TYR A 49 1.88 -12.42 -0.87
CA TYR A 49 2.84 -13.51 -0.66
C TYR A 49 2.73 -14.12 0.74
N VAL A 50 2.59 -13.32 1.79
CA VAL A 50 2.50 -13.79 3.17
C VAL A 50 1.19 -14.53 3.41
N LEU A 51 0.06 -14.06 2.86
CA LEU A 51 -1.24 -14.72 2.95
C LEU A 51 -1.20 -16.12 2.35
N GLU A 52 -0.61 -16.30 1.17
CA GLU A 52 -0.49 -17.61 0.53
C GLU A 52 0.53 -18.51 1.25
N SER A 53 1.75 -18.00 1.44
CA SER A 53 2.89 -18.84 1.88
C SER A 53 2.84 -19.22 3.36
N ARG A 54 2.34 -18.35 4.24
CA ARG A 54 2.35 -18.59 5.69
C ARG A 54 0.99 -19.00 6.23
N TYR A 55 -0.08 -18.50 5.66
CA TYR A 55 -1.44 -18.72 6.16
C TYR A 55 -2.26 -19.66 5.27
N GLY A 56 -1.76 -20.04 4.09
CA GLY A 56 -2.44 -20.96 3.18
C GLY A 56 -3.72 -20.38 2.58
N LEU A 57 -3.91 -19.06 2.66
CA LEU A 57 -5.05 -18.37 2.07
C LEU A 57 -4.80 -18.21 0.58
N LYS A 58 -5.72 -18.66 -0.26
CA LYS A 58 -5.56 -18.56 -1.71
C LYS A 58 -5.86 -17.15 -2.18
N VAL A 59 -4.90 -16.51 -2.84
CA VAL A 59 -5.13 -15.23 -3.53
C VAL A 59 -5.70 -15.54 -4.92
N VAL A 60 -6.80 -14.87 -5.27
CA VAL A 60 -7.50 -15.03 -6.55
C VAL A 60 -7.06 -13.96 -7.53
N GLU A 61 -6.96 -12.74 -7.03
CA GLU A 61 -6.66 -11.57 -7.83
C GLU A 61 -5.90 -10.56 -6.97
N ARG A 62 -5.01 -9.81 -7.60
CA ARG A 62 -4.38 -8.64 -7.01
C ARG A 62 -4.21 -7.57 -8.07
N THR A 63 -4.40 -6.32 -7.70
CA THR A 63 -3.84 -5.21 -8.47
C THR A 63 -2.41 -4.95 -8.02
N ASP A 64 -1.62 -4.34 -8.90
CA ASP A 64 -0.23 -3.97 -8.61
C ASP A 64 0.01 -2.62 -9.27
N ASN A 65 -0.40 -1.56 -8.56
CA ASN A 65 -0.39 -0.19 -9.07
C ASN A 65 0.87 0.58 -8.63
N PHE A 66 1.58 0.07 -7.63
CA PHE A 66 2.81 0.68 -7.14
C PHE A 66 4.05 0.23 -7.94
N PRO A 67 4.96 1.15 -8.31
CA PRO A 67 4.90 2.60 -8.18
C PRO A 67 4.38 3.32 -9.45
N GLU A 68 3.81 2.59 -10.41
CA GLU A 68 3.60 3.11 -11.76
C GLU A 68 2.38 4.03 -11.90
N SER A 69 1.32 3.83 -11.11
CA SER A 69 0.06 4.56 -11.25
C SER A 69 -0.58 4.86 -9.89
N PRO A 70 -0.25 6.00 -9.25
CA PRO A 70 -0.89 6.39 -8.00
C PRO A 70 -2.37 6.71 -8.21
N ASP A 71 -3.21 6.30 -7.27
CA ASP A 71 -4.65 6.60 -7.27
C ASP A 71 -4.93 8.07 -6.96
N ARG A 72 -4.07 8.69 -6.15
CA ARG A 72 -4.17 10.10 -5.77
C ARG A 72 -2.78 10.72 -5.64
N SER A 73 -2.63 11.94 -6.14
CA SER A 73 -1.48 12.78 -5.88
C SER A 73 -1.92 14.13 -5.30
N GLU A 74 -1.13 14.64 -4.37
CA GLU A 74 -1.29 15.99 -3.80
C GLU A 74 0.05 16.71 -3.88
N ILE A 75 0.02 17.96 -4.37
CA ILE A 75 1.21 18.80 -4.52
C ILE A 75 1.07 20.01 -3.60
N GLU A 76 2.12 20.30 -2.84
CA GLU A 76 2.22 21.47 -1.98
C GLU A 76 3.52 22.24 -2.25
N ILE A 77 3.44 23.57 -2.39
CA ILE A 77 4.62 24.43 -2.38
C ILE A 77 4.90 24.77 -0.92
N THR A 78 5.97 24.20 -0.38
CA THR A 78 6.29 24.32 1.05
C THR A 78 7.17 25.53 1.34
N ASP A 79 7.93 26.02 0.36
CA ASP A 79 8.81 27.18 0.56
C ASP A 79 9.17 27.91 -0.75
N ILE A 80 9.47 29.20 -0.64
CA ILE A 80 9.96 30.07 -1.73
C ILE A 80 11.02 31.01 -1.18
N GLU A 81 12.27 30.89 -1.67
CA GLU A 81 13.41 31.71 -1.21
C GLU A 81 14.18 32.34 -2.38
N GLU A 82 14.59 33.61 -2.24
CA GLU A 82 15.53 34.26 -3.18
C GLU A 82 16.94 33.68 -2.99
N VAL A 83 17.63 33.36 -4.09
CA VAL A 83 18.99 32.81 -4.09
C VAL A 83 19.92 33.63 -5.00
N GLU A 84 21.20 33.72 -4.62
CA GLU A 84 22.25 34.49 -5.32
C GLU A 84 22.63 33.90 -6.70
#